data_AF-A0A517ZLD9-F1
#
_entry.id   AF-A0A517ZLD9-F1
#
_cell.length_a   1.000
_cell.length_b   1.000
_cell.length_c   1.000
_cell.angle_alpha   90.00
_cell.angle_beta   90.00
_cell.angle_gamma   90.00
#
_symmetry.space_group_name_H-M   'P 1'
#
loop_
_entity.id
_entity.type
_entity.pdbx_description
1 polymer ?
#
loop_
_entity_poly.entity_id
_entity_poly.type
_entity_poly.pdbx_seq_one_letter_code
_entity_poly.pdbx_strand_id
1 'polypeptide(L)'
;MSWKRTFIRSTLIGIAVLGTILGIGIWNFNQPPHAYYAVQNLSRHATKEETIRMLGSPGSVQQNGKVLVYTRLLSWGILYVNLDGEGRYLSYSYDK
;
A
#
# COMPACT_ATOMS: atom_id res chain seq x y z
N MET A 1 -8.67 -41.35 -28.22
CA MET A 1 -7.72 -41.03 -27.12
C MET A 1 -7.24 -39.55 -27.13
N SER A 2 -8.05 -38.61 -27.63
CA SER A 2 -7.65 -37.19 -27.86
C SER A 2 -8.15 -36.23 -26.77
N TRP A 3 -9.40 -36.39 -26.32
CA TRP A 3 -10.05 -35.49 -25.34
C TRP A 3 -9.33 -35.33 -23.99
N LYS A 4 -8.72 -36.42 -23.47
CA LYS A 4 -7.99 -36.37 -22.19
C LYS A 4 -6.75 -35.47 -22.25
N ARG A 5 -6.06 -35.39 -23.39
CA ARG A 5 -4.87 -34.52 -23.55
C ARG A 5 -5.25 -33.06 -23.64
N THR A 6 -6.37 -32.74 -24.30
CA THR A 6 -6.86 -31.36 -24.40
C THR A 6 -7.29 -30.84 -23.03
N PHE A 7 -8.03 -31.64 -22.26
CA PHE A 7 -8.47 -31.26 -20.91
C PHE A 7 -7.29 -30.99 -19.97
N ILE A 8 -6.29 -31.87 -19.94
CA ILE A 8 -5.08 -31.70 -19.10
C ILE A 8 -4.30 -30.44 -19.49
N ARG A 9 -4.16 -30.16 -20.80
CA ARG A 9 -3.47 -28.94 -21.27
C ARG A 9 -4.21 -27.67 -20.85
N SER A 10 -5.53 -27.64 -20.96
CA SER A 10 -6.35 -26.52 -20.50
C SER A 10 -6.22 -26.29 -18.99
N THR A 11 -6.23 -27.36 -18.19
CA THR A 11 -6.07 -27.28 -16.73
C THR A 11 -4.68 -26.76 -16.36
N LEU A 12 -3.61 -27.23 -17.02
CA LEU A 12 -2.25 -26.77 -16.76
C LEU A 12 -2.05 -25.29 -17.13
N ILE A 13 -2.63 -24.84 -18.24
CA ILE A 13 -2.61 -23.43 -18.64
C ILE A 13 -3.38 -22.59 -17.61
N GLY A 14 -4.55 -23.04 -17.17
CA GLY A 14 -5.34 -22.37 -16.13
C GLY A 14 -4.57 -22.20 -14.82
N ILE A 15 -3.89 -23.25 -14.36
CA ILE A 15 -3.06 -23.21 -13.13
C ILE A 15 -1.88 -22.25 -13.31
N ALA A 16 -1.21 -22.26 -14.46
CA ALA A 16 -0.08 -21.37 -14.74
C ALA A 16 -0.49 -19.89 -14.76
N VAL A 17 -1.63 -19.57 -15.37
CA VAL A 17 -2.19 -18.21 -15.39
C VAL A 17 -2.56 -17.77 -13.97
N LEU A 18 -3.28 -18.60 -13.21
CA LEU A 18 -3.65 -18.30 -11.83
C LEU A 18 -2.42 -18.11 -10.94
N GLY A 19 -1.42 -19.00 -11.05
CA GLY A 19 -0.16 -18.89 -10.31
C GLY A 19 0.58 -17.60 -10.62
N THR A 20 0.58 -17.16 -11.89
CA THR A 20 1.21 -15.89 -12.29
C THR A 20 0.47 -14.69 -11.71
N ILE A 21 -0.87 -14.67 -11.78
CA ILE A 21 -1.69 -13.58 -11.20
C ILE A 21 -1.48 -13.48 -9.69
N LEU A 22 -1.49 -14.61 -8.99
CA LEU A 22 -1.26 -14.65 -7.55
C LEU A 22 0.16 -14.21 -7.19
N GLY A 23 1.17 -14.65 -7.95
CA GLY A 23 2.56 -14.23 -7.76
C GLY A 23 2.74 -12.72 -7.90
N ILE A 24 2.14 -12.11 -8.94
CA ILE A 24 2.16 -10.66 -9.15
C ILE A 24 1.42 -9.94 -8.02
N GLY A 25 0.27 -10.47 -7.59
CA GLY A 25 -0.51 -9.91 -6.48
C GLY A 25 0.29 -9.89 -5.17
N ILE A 26 0.95 -10.99 -4.82
CA ILE A 26 1.78 -11.11 -3.61
C ILE A 26 3.00 -10.20 -3.70
N TRP A 27 3.66 -10.13 -4.86
CA TRP A 27 4.80 -9.24 -5.07
C TRP A 27 4.45 -7.77 -4.83
N ASN A 28 3.34 -7.31 -5.43
CA ASN A 28 2.85 -5.94 -5.23
C ASN A 28 2.36 -5.69 -3.80
N PHE A 29 1.78 -6.70 -3.14
CA PHE A 29 1.35 -6.58 -1.75
C PHE A 29 2.52 -6.40 -0.77
N ASN A 30 3.67 -7.03 -1.08
CA ASN A 30 4.87 -6.93 -0.26
C ASN A 30 5.69 -5.66 -0.51
N GLN A 31 5.43 -4.91 -1.59
CA GLN A 31 6.11 -3.65 -1.82
C GLN A 31 5.53 -2.55 -0.92
N PRO A 32 6.35 -1.90 -0.07
CA PRO A 32 5.91 -0.74 0.68
C PRO A 32 5.61 0.42 -0.30
N PRO A 33 4.53 1.19 -0.10
CA PRO A 33 4.22 2.39 -0.85
C PRO A 33 5.34 3.41 -0.67
N HIS A 34 5.50 4.29 -1.65
CA HIS A 34 6.52 5.36 -1.65
C HIS A 34 6.57 6.15 -0.33
N ALA A 35 5.40 6.44 0.26
CA ALA A 35 5.27 7.11 1.56
C ALA A 35 6.09 6.46 2.68
N TYR A 36 6.23 5.12 2.66
CA TYR A 36 6.98 4.35 3.66
C TYR A 36 8.44 4.78 3.76
N TYR A 37 9.07 5.13 2.63
CA TYR A 37 10.46 5.58 2.62
C TYR A 37 10.56 7.11 2.68
N ALA A 38 9.64 7.80 2.01
CA ALA A 38 9.66 9.27 1.91
C ALA A 38 9.38 9.97 3.25
N VAL A 39 8.68 9.33 4.19
CA VAL A 39 8.38 9.91 5.51
C VAL A 39 9.62 10.24 6.34
N GLN A 40 10.74 9.56 6.08
CA GLN A 40 12.02 9.85 6.74
C GLN A 40 12.60 11.21 6.34
N ASN A 41 12.23 11.70 5.15
CA ASN A 41 12.66 13.00 4.62
C ASN A 41 11.68 14.13 4.95
N LEU A 42 10.60 13.84 5.69
CA LEU A 42 9.58 14.82 6.00
C LEU A 42 10.10 15.82 7.05
N SER A 43 9.95 17.12 6.76
CA SER A 43 10.33 18.17 7.71
C SER A 43 9.44 18.15 8.95
N ARG A 44 10.03 18.39 10.14
CA ARG A 44 9.35 18.35 11.46
C ARG A 44 8.16 19.31 11.64
N HIS A 45 7.87 20.15 10.66
CA HIS A 45 6.73 21.08 10.66
C HIS A 45 6.04 21.18 9.30
N ALA A 46 6.21 20.19 8.43
CA ALA A 46 5.53 20.16 7.13
C ALA A 46 4.01 20.26 7.34
N THR A 47 3.35 21.09 6.54
CA THR A 47 1.88 21.17 6.61
C THR A 47 1.25 19.87 6.11
N LYS A 48 -0.04 19.66 6.40
CA LYS A 48 -0.80 18.55 5.85
C LYS A 48 -0.69 18.50 4.32
N GLU A 49 -0.83 19.63 3.64
CA GLU A 49 -0.77 19.73 2.19
C GLU A 49 0.62 19.36 1.67
N GLU A 50 1.68 19.84 2.32
CA GLU A 50 3.06 19.50 1.96
C GLU A 50 3.37 18.02 2.22
N THR A 51 2.86 17.48 3.33
CA THR A 51 2.94 16.06 3.66
C THR A 51 2.30 15.21 2.58
N ILE A 52 1.07 15.55 2.16
CA ILE A 52 0.36 14.85 1.09
C ILE A 52 1.07 15.02 -0.26
N ARG A 53 1.65 16.19 -0.52
CA ARG A 53 2.42 16.43 -1.76
C ARG A 53 3.67 15.56 -1.83
N MET A 54 4.34 15.34 -0.69
CA MET A 54 5.59 14.60 -0.61
C MET A 54 5.37 13.08 -0.51
N LEU A 55 4.39 12.65 0.28
CA LEU A 55 4.10 11.23 0.52
C LEU A 55 3.05 10.65 -0.44
N GLY A 56 2.29 11.52 -1.11
CA GLY A 56 1.13 11.15 -1.91
C GLY A 56 -0.17 11.17 -1.11
N SER A 57 -1.26 10.82 -1.79
CA SER A 57 -2.59 10.73 -1.18
C SER A 57 -2.64 9.61 -0.14
N PRO A 58 -3.11 9.89 1.09
CA PRO A 58 -3.32 8.85 2.08
C PRO A 58 -4.49 7.94 1.68
N GLY A 59 -4.42 6.67 2.04
CA GLY A 59 -5.51 5.71 1.81
C GLY A 59 -6.71 5.95 2.73
N SER A 60 -6.46 6.50 3.92
CA SER A 60 -7.51 6.89 4.87
C SER A 60 -7.05 8.05 5.75
N VAL A 61 -8.02 8.79 6.30
CA VAL A 61 -7.79 9.88 7.25
C VAL A 61 -8.61 9.60 8.50
N GLN A 62 -7.95 9.53 9.65
CA GLN A 62 -8.53 9.18 10.94
C GLN A 62 -8.42 10.34 11.95
N GLN A 63 -9.08 10.17 13.10
CA GLN A 63 -9.05 11.12 14.21
C GLN A 63 -9.35 12.57 13.80
N ASN A 64 -10.43 12.77 13.03
CA ASN A 64 -10.87 14.08 12.55
C ASN A 64 -9.79 14.84 11.76
N GLY A 65 -9.00 14.13 10.94
CA GLY A 65 -7.96 14.76 10.12
C GLY A 65 -6.57 14.78 10.74
N LYS A 66 -6.42 14.32 11.99
CA LYS A 66 -5.14 14.34 12.71
C LYS A 66 -4.21 13.17 12.38
N VAL A 67 -4.72 12.09 11.78
CA VAL A 67 -3.90 10.94 11.41
C VAL A 67 -4.11 10.60 9.95
N LEU A 68 -3.04 10.67 9.15
CA LEU A 68 -3.03 10.22 7.77
C LEU A 68 -2.53 8.77 7.72
N VAL A 69 -3.32 7.89 7.12
CA VAL A 69 -3.00 6.47 7.04
C VAL A 69 -2.69 6.11 5.61
N TYR A 70 -1.46 5.66 5.38
CA TYR A 70 -1.00 5.16 4.10
C TYR A 70 -1.15 3.64 4.09
N THR A 71 -1.87 3.16 3.09
CA THR A 71 -2.26 1.75 2.98
C THR A 71 -1.55 1.06 1.82
N ARG A 72 -1.41 -0.26 1.93
CA ARG A 72 -1.06 -1.14 0.81
C ARG A 72 -2.33 -1.57 0.06
N LEU A 73 -2.18 -2.53 -0.85
CA LEU A 73 -3.28 -3.29 -1.42
C LEU A 73 -4.22 -3.82 -0.31
N LEU A 74 -5.52 -3.88 -0.63
CA LEU A 74 -6.59 -4.29 0.29
C LEU A 74 -6.75 -3.37 1.52
N SER A 75 -6.32 -2.11 1.44
CA SER A 75 -6.52 -1.10 2.49
C SER A 75 -5.82 -1.42 3.82
N TRP A 76 -4.78 -2.25 3.80
CA TRP A 76 -3.96 -2.53 4.98
C TRP A 76 -3.12 -1.29 5.33
N GLY A 77 -3.38 -0.65 6.46
CA GLY A 77 -2.65 0.52 6.94
C GLY A 77 -1.26 0.16 7.45
N ILE A 78 -0.22 0.79 6.93
CA ILE A 78 1.17 0.41 7.24
C ILE A 78 2.06 1.56 7.71
N LEU A 79 1.61 2.78 7.46
CA LEU A 79 2.27 4.00 7.89
C LEU A 79 1.18 4.95 8.37
N TYR A 80 1.35 5.42 9.60
CA TYR A 80 0.46 6.33 10.28
C TYR A 80 1.25 7.61 10.52
N VAL A 81 0.83 8.71 9.91
CA VAL A 81 1.44 10.02 10.06
C VAL A 81 0.53 10.84 10.97
N ASN A 82 1.04 11.20 12.14
CA ASN A 82 0.34 12.01 13.12
C ASN A 82 0.60 13.49 12.86
N LEU A 83 -0.47 14.27 12.83
CA LEU A 83 -0.47 15.72 12.73
C LEU A 83 -0.80 16.33 14.11
N ASP A 84 -0.28 17.52 14.36
CA ASP A 84 -0.59 18.31 15.54
C ASP A 84 -1.98 18.97 15.46
N GLY A 85 -2.32 19.79 16.45
CA GLY A 85 -3.59 20.53 16.48
C GLY A 85 -3.75 21.57 15.37
N GLU A 86 -2.65 21.99 14.74
CA GLU A 86 -2.63 22.95 13.63
C GLU A 86 -2.57 22.26 12.25
N GLY A 87 -2.53 20.92 12.22
CA GLY A 87 -2.43 20.14 10.99
C GLY A 87 -1.01 20.04 10.42
N ARG A 88 0.03 20.26 11.24
CA ARG A 88 1.43 20.08 10.86
C ARG A 88 1.92 18.70 11.29
N TYR A 89 2.86 18.16 10.54
CA TYR A 89 3.50 16.90 10.86
C TYR A 89 4.14 16.92 12.25
N LEU A 90 3.84 15.89 13.05
CA LEU A 90 4.36 15.72 14.40
C LEU A 90 5.26 14.48 14.48
N SER A 91 4.77 13.34 14.02
CA SER A 91 5.46 12.05 14.09
C SER A 91 4.89 11.04 13.10
N TYR A 92 5.57 9.92 12.94
CA TYR A 92 5.04 8.76 12.24
C TYR A 92 5.30 7.47 12.99
N SER A 93 4.47 6.47 12.72
CA SER A 93 4.65 5.09 13.19
C SER A 93 4.32 4.12 12.07
N TYR A 94 5.06 3.02 12.00
CA TYR A 94 4.72 1.91 11.13
C TYR A 94 3.79 0.92 11.83
N ASP A 95 2.98 0.20 11.05
CA ASP A 95 2.33 -1.02 11.54
C ASP A 95 3.41 -2.03 11.93
N LYS A 96 3.25 -2.64 13.11
CA LYS A 96 4.26 -3.53 13.70
C LYS A 96 4.15 -4.95 13.17
#